data_AF-A0A7V3F688-F1
#
_entry.id   AF-A0A7V3F688-F1
#
_cell.length_a   1.000
_cell.length_b   1.000
_cell.length_c   1.000
_cell.angle_alpha   90.00
_cell.angle_beta   90.00
_cell.angle_gamma   90.00
#
_symmetry.space_group_name_H-M   'P 1'
#
loop_
_entity.id
_entity.type
_entity.pdbx_description
1 polymer ?
#
loop_
_entity_poly.entity_id
_entity_poly.type
_entity_poly.pdbx_seq_one_letter_code
_entity_poly.pdbx_strand_id
1 'polypeptide(L)'
;MDDVTRRLSDMEDRLDRLENLLLDISRKLEARPAEPPQETVEGIKRWVTDFVALRLQQLVPERCEHPPEADAADGPYLEGTDVRCTEEVVHRVKRIPIPFVRQMVIQKVAEAARQDGVGRVDVAFFEKAATF
;
A
#
# COMPACT_ATOMS: atom_id res chain seq x y z
N MET A 1 54.88 -1.60 -42.67
CA MET A 1 54.06 -2.79 -42.33
C MET A 1 54.09 -3.03 -40.82
N ASP A 2 55.24 -2.90 -40.18
CA ASP A 2 55.44 -3.25 -38.75
C ASP A 2 54.57 -2.46 -37.74
N ASP A 3 54.26 -1.19 -37.99
CA ASP A 3 53.37 -0.39 -37.11
C ASP A 3 51.94 -0.93 -37.09
N VAL A 4 51.43 -1.37 -38.25
CA VAL A 4 50.08 -1.94 -38.37
C VAL A 4 50.02 -3.28 -37.64
N THR A 5 51.03 -4.12 -37.80
CA THR A 5 51.13 -5.41 -37.10
C THR A 5 51.21 -5.23 -35.58
N ARG A 6 51.99 -4.25 -35.11
CA ARG A 6 52.09 -3.92 -33.68
C ARG A 6 50.75 -3.43 -33.11
N ARG A 7 50.04 -2.56 -33.84
CA ARG A 7 48.73 -2.07 -33.42
C ARG A 7 47.67 -3.17 -33.42
N LEU A 8 47.74 -4.09 -34.37
CA LEU A 8 46.85 -5.25 -34.41
C LEU A 8 47.07 -6.14 -33.19
N SER A 9 48.33 -6.45 -32.87
CA SER A 9 48.69 -7.27 -31.70
C SER A 9 48.29 -6.63 -30.37
N ASP A 10 48.46 -5.30 -30.21
CA ASP A 10 47.96 -4.61 -29.02
C ASP A 10 46.43 -4.66 -28.91
N MET A 11 45.72 -4.57 -30.04
CA MET A 11 44.26 -4.69 -30.06
C MET A 11 43.81 -6.12 -29.72
N GLU A 12 44.49 -7.15 -30.23
CA GLU A 12 44.23 -8.56 -29.89
C GLU A 12 44.42 -8.79 -28.39
N ASP A 13 45.55 -8.36 -27.82
CA ASP A 13 45.80 -8.47 -26.37
C ASP A 13 44.72 -7.77 -25.51
N ARG A 14 44.20 -6.63 -25.99
CA ARG A 14 43.13 -5.88 -25.31
C ARG A 14 41.79 -6.59 -25.43
N LEU A 15 41.50 -7.19 -26.58
CA LEU A 15 40.29 -7.98 -26.79
C LEU A 15 40.30 -9.23 -25.90
N ASP A 16 41.42 -9.95 -25.83
CA ASP A 16 41.59 -11.11 -24.96
C ASP A 16 41.38 -10.74 -23.48
N ARG A 17 41.90 -9.59 -23.04
CA ARG A 17 41.66 -9.09 -21.68
C ARG A 17 40.19 -8.79 -21.42
N LEU A 18 39.50 -8.16 -22.37
CA LEU A 18 38.08 -7.83 -22.24
C LEU A 18 37.21 -9.08 -22.25
N GLU A 19 37.50 -10.05 -23.11
CA GLU A 19 36.80 -11.32 -23.16
C GLU A 19 36.92 -12.07 -21.83
N ASN A 20 38.14 -12.17 -21.29
CA ASN A 20 38.37 -12.80 -19.98
C ASN A 20 37.62 -12.10 -18.85
N LEU A 21 37.57 -10.76 -18.88
CA LEU A 21 36.85 -9.97 -17.88
C LEU A 21 35.33 -10.15 -18.01
N LEU A 22 34.80 -10.20 -19.23
CA LEU A 22 33.38 -10.46 -19.47
C LEU A 22 32.98 -11.87 -19.03
N LEU A 23 33.81 -12.88 -19.32
CA LEU A 23 33.58 -14.25 -18.86
C LEU A 23 33.65 -14.37 -17.33
N ASP A 24 34.52 -13.62 -16.68
CA ASP A 24 34.58 -13.55 -15.21
C ASP A 24 33.34 -12.88 -14.61
N ILE A 25 32.88 -11.76 -15.18
CA ILE A 25 31.65 -11.09 -14.75
C ILE A 25 30.43 -11.97 -14.98
N SER A 26 30.32 -12.63 -16.15
CA SER A 26 29.20 -13.54 -16.45
C SER A 26 29.12 -14.64 -15.40
N ARG A 27 30.24 -15.31 -15.13
CA ARG A 27 30.30 -16.37 -14.11
C ARG A 27 29.94 -15.86 -12.73
N LYS A 28 30.38 -14.65 -12.35
CA LYS A 28 30.02 -14.05 -11.05
C LYS A 28 28.54 -13.69 -10.94
N LEU A 29 27.92 -13.26 -12.05
CA LEU A 29 26.49 -12.97 -12.10
C LEU A 29 25.66 -14.25 -12.08
N GLU A 30 26.07 -15.29 -12.79
CA GLU A 30 25.42 -16.61 -12.78
C GLU A 30 25.56 -17.32 -11.43
N ALA A 31 26.71 -17.16 -10.76
CA ALA A 31 26.95 -17.72 -9.43
C ALA A 31 26.23 -16.95 -8.31
N ARG A 32 25.65 -15.78 -8.60
CA ARG A 32 24.90 -15.02 -7.61
C ARG A 32 23.60 -15.77 -7.30
N PRO A 33 23.30 -16.06 -6.03
CA PRO A 33 22.04 -16.71 -5.67
C PRO A 33 20.86 -15.81 -6.07
N ALA A 34 19.84 -16.41 -6.68
CA ALA A 34 18.65 -15.73 -7.18
C ALA A 34 17.90 -14.97 -6.08
N GLU A 35 18.02 -15.46 -4.84
CA GLU A 35 17.47 -14.82 -3.65
C GLU A 35 18.57 -14.55 -2.62
N PRO A 36 18.51 -13.42 -1.90
CA PRO A 36 19.43 -13.17 -0.81
C PRO A 36 19.25 -14.23 0.29
N PRO A 37 20.32 -14.56 1.05
CA PRO A 37 20.21 -15.47 2.19
C PRO A 37 19.10 -15.01 3.13
N GLN A 38 18.27 -15.94 3.60
CA GLN A 38 17.15 -15.63 4.48
C GLN A 38 17.60 -14.93 5.77
N GLU A 39 18.80 -15.25 6.27
CA GLU A 39 19.44 -14.57 7.39
C GLU A 39 19.65 -13.06 7.13
N THR A 40 20.06 -12.68 5.91
CA THR A 40 20.20 -11.28 5.51
C THR A 40 18.85 -10.57 5.53
N VAL A 41 17.81 -11.23 5.01
CA VAL A 41 16.45 -10.67 4.98
C VAL A 41 15.92 -10.44 6.40
N GLU A 42 16.06 -11.43 7.28
CA GLU A 42 15.62 -11.32 8.68
C GLU A 42 16.45 -10.29 9.46
N GLY A 43 17.75 -10.19 9.17
CA GLY A 43 18.62 -9.14 9.70
C GLY A 43 18.15 -7.74 9.33
N ILE A 44 17.78 -7.52 8.06
CA ILE A 44 17.25 -6.24 7.58
C ILE A 44 15.90 -5.93 8.23
N LYS A 45 14.97 -6.91 8.31
CA LYS A 45 13.67 -6.71 8.96
C LYS A 45 13.84 -6.24 10.40
N ARG A 46 14.65 -6.96 11.18
CA ARG A 46 14.95 -6.60 12.57
C ARG A 46 15.52 -5.18 12.67
N TRP A 47 16.50 -4.86 11.84
CA TRP A 47 17.10 -3.52 11.83
C TRP A 47 16.09 -2.42 11.51
N VAL A 48 15.22 -2.62 10.52
CA VAL A 48 14.16 -1.66 10.18
C VAL A 48 13.18 -1.51 11.35
N THR A 49 12.77 -2.60 11.98
CA THR A 49 11.88 -2.57 13.14
C THR A 49 12.49 -1.78 14.29
N ASP A 50 13.75 -2.05 14.63
CA ASP A 50 14.46 -1.35 15.71
C ASP A 50 14.62 0.15 15.40
N PHE A 51 14.98 0.47 14.16
CA PHE A 51 15.13 1.86 13.72
C PHE A 51 13.81 2.63 13.75
N VAL A 52 12.72 2.05 13.24
CA VAL A 52 11.40 2.69 13.25
C VAL A 52 10.89 2.83 14.68
N ALA A 53 11.05 1.82 15.53
CA ALA A 53 10.68 1.90 16.94
C ALA A 53 11.39 3.05 17.66
N LEU A 54 12.71 3.16 17.47
CA LEU A 54 13.53 4.26 18.02
C LEU A 54 13.05 5.63 17.51
N ARG A 55 12.71 5.73 16.22
CA ARG A 55 12.26 7.00 15.62
C ARG A 55 10.87 7.40 16.04
N LEU A 56 9.95 6.45 16.20
CA LEU A 56 8.59 6.73 16.69
C LEU A 56 8.61 7.30 18.11
N GLN A 57 9.49 6.80 18.98
CA GLN A 57 9.70 7.36 20.32
C GLN A 57 10.16 8.82 20.30
N GLN A 58 10.84 9.25 19.24
CA GLN A 58 11.32 10.64 19.09
C GLN A 58 10.26 11.58 18.49
N LEU A 59 9.22 11.04 17.86
CA LEU A 59 8.19 11.81 17.16
C LEU A 59 6.91 12.00 17.99
N VAL A 60 6.78 11.30 19.13
CA VAL A 60 5.62 11.39 20.02
C VAL A 60 6.03 12.15 21.28
N PRO A 61 5.48 13.35 21.54
CA PRO A 61 5.58 13.98 22.85
C PRO A 61 5.02 13.03 23.92
N GLU A 62 5.61 13.00 25.13
CA GLU A 62 5.17 12.21 26.31
C GLU A 62 3.67 12.36 26.65
N ARG A 63 2.99 13.36 26.06
CA ARG A 63 1.54 13.51 26.06
C ARG A 63 1.09 13.87 24.65
N CYS A 64 0.71 12.86 23.86
CA CYS A 64 -0.16 13.11 22.72
C CYS A 64 -1.52 13.55 23.31
N GLU A 65 -1.77 14.86 23.34
CA GLU A 65 -3.02 15.44 23.81
C GLU A 65 -4.08 15.19 22.74
N HIS A 66 -4.58 13.95 22.71
CA HIS A 66 -5.81 13.66 21.99
C HIS A 66 -6.92 14.43 22.72
N PRO A 67 -7.72 15.26 22.04
CA PRO A 67 -9.00 15.66 22.60
C PRO A 67 -9.69 14.37 23.06
N PRO A 68 -10.41 14.36 24.20
CA PRO A 68 -11.20 13.20 24.58
C PRO A 68 -11.97 12.81 23.33
N GLU A 69 -11.81 11.57 22.86
CA GLU A 69 -12.52 11.07 21.70
C GLU A 69 -13.95 11.56 21.87
N ALA A 70 -14.33 12.56 21.07
CA ALA A 70 -15.71 12.98 21.02
C ALA A 70 -16.42 11.68 20.74
N ASP A 71 -17.25 11.26 21.69
CA ASP A 71 -17.71 9.90 21.81
C ASP A 71 -17.90 9.28 20.43
N ALA A 72 -17.63 7.98 20.30
CA ALA A 72 -18.11 7.16 19.19
C ALA A 72 -19.67 7.23 18.99
N ALA A 73 -20.34 8.24 19.55
CA ALA A 73 -21.70 8.70 19.32
C ALA A 73 -22.02 9.00 17.84
N ASP A 74 -21.05 9.27 16.97
CA ASP A 74 -21.33 9.67 15.58
C ASP A 74 -21.41 8.52 14.55
N GLY A 75 -21.02 7.29 14.93
CA GLY A 75 -21.15 6.10 14.08
C GLY A 75 -20.29 6.10 12.80
N PRO A 76 -20.24 4.98 12.06
CA PRO A 76 -19.47 4.86 10.83
C PRO A 76 -20.08 5.66 9.66
N TYR A 77 -19.28 5.95 8.64
CA TYR A 77 -19.76 6.51 7.38
C TYR A 77 -20.24 5.42 6.42
N LEU A 78 -21.23 5.74 5.58
CA LEU A 78 -21.62 4.91 4.46
C LEU A 78 -20.44 4.80 3.46
N GLU A 79 -20.17 3.59 2.99
CA GLU A 79 -18.99 3.27 2.16
C GLU A 79 -18.88 4.19 0.93
N GLY A 80 -17.77 4.92 0.80
CA GLY A 80 -17.53 5.82 -0.33
C GLY A 80 -18.30 7.14 -0.29
N THR A 81 -18.88 7.51 0.85
CA THR A 81 -19.64 8.77 1.02
C THR A 81 -19.25 9.49 2.31
N ASP A 82 -19.65 10.76 2.44
CA ASP A 82 -19.52 11.60 3.63
C ASP A 82 -20.73 11.52 4.58
N VAL A 83 -21.66 10.60 4.31
CA VAL A 83 -22.91 10.45 5.07
C VAL A 83 -22.68 9.54 6.28
N ARG A 84 -22.91 10.07 7.48
CA ARG A 84 -22.83 9.30 8.75
C ARG A 84 -24.01 8.35 8.87
N CYS A 85 -23.78 7.17 9.44
CA CYS A 85 -24.81 6.17 9.66
C CYS A 85 -24.60 5.38 10.96
N THR A 86 -25.60 4.59 11.35
CA THR A 86 -25.44 3.66 12.47
C THR A 86 -24.69 2.39 12.02
N GLU A 87 -24.05 1.69 12.97
CA GLU A 87 -23.35 0.42 12.69
C GLU A 87 -24.30 -0.63 12.07
N GLU A 88 -25.58 -0.60 12.46
CA GLU A 88 -26.58 -1.51 11.92
C GLU A 88 -26.86 -1.26 10.43
N VAL A 89 -26.81 -0.01 9.97
CA VAL A 89 -26.93 0.34 8.55
C VAL A 89 -25.75 -0.22 7.76
N VAL A 90 -24.52 -0.07 8.26
CA VAL A 90 -23.32 -0.66 7.62
C VAL A 90 -23.45 -2.17 7.50
N HIS A 91 -23.90 -2.84 8.56
CA HIS A 91 -24.08 -4.29 8.54
C HIS A 91 -25.13 -4.71 7.50
N ARG A 92 -26.23 -3.96 7.34
CA ARG A 92 -27.26 -4.24 6.33
C ARG A 92 -26.77 -4.02 4.90
N VAL A 93 -26.02 -2.96 4.66
CA VAL A 93 -25.39 -2.70 3.36
C VAL A 93 -24.45 -3.85 2.97
N LYS A 94 -23.63 -4.35 3.92
CA LYS A 94 -22.74 -5.50 3.70
C LYS A 94 -23.48 -6.80 3.37
N ARG A 95 -24.73 -6.97 3.83
CA ARG A 95 -25.56 -8.15 3.53
C ARG A 95 -26.13 -8.16 2.11
N ILE A 96 -26.07 -7.05 1.37
CA ILE A 96 -26.51 -7.00 -0.03
C ILE A 96 -25.51 -7.80 -0.88
N PRO A 97 -25.90 -8.95 -1.48
CA PRO A 97 -24.93 -9.86 -2.10
C PRO A 97 -24.32 -9.33 -3.39
N ILE A 98 -25.10 -8.58 -4.18
CA ILE A 98 -24.72 -8.11 -5.51
C ILE A 98 -24.01 -6.76 -5.36
N PRO A 99 -22.71 -6.64 -5.69
CA PRO A 99 -21.95 -5.41 -5.47
C PRO A 99 -22.53 -4.18 -6.17
N PHE A 100 -23.08 -4.35 -7.37
CA PHE A 100 -23.71 -3.26 -8.13
C PHE A 100 -24.96 -2.71 -7.41
N VAL A 101 -25.82 -3.61 -6.91
CA VAL A 101 -27.02 -3.23 -6.14
C VAL A 101 -26.62 -2.54 -4.83
N ARG A 102 -25.57 -3.04 -4.17
CA ARG A 102 -25.04 -2.43 -2.95
C ARG A 102 -24.62 -0.98 -3.19
N GLN A 103 -23.83 -0.72 -4.24
CA GLN A 103 -23.39 0.62 -4.58
C GLN A 103 -24.56 1.55 -4.95
N MET A 104 -25.53 1.02 -5.70
CA MET A 104 -26.73 1.75 -6.07
C MET A 104 -27.55 2.17 -4.83
N VAL A 105 -27.74 1.26 -3.86
CA VAL A 105 -28.44 1.56 -2.60
C VAL A 105 -27.68 2.58 -1.77
N ILE A 106 -26.35 2.45 -1.65
CA ILE A 106 -25.51 3.42 -0.94
C ILE A 106 -25.68 4.83 -1.54
N GLN A 107 -25.56 4.95 -2.86
CA GLN A 107 -25.67 6.23 -3.55
C GLN A 107 -27.07 6.85 -3.38
N LYS A 108 -28.13 6.04 -3.52
CA LYS A 108 -29.51 6.49 -3.35
C LYS A 108 -29.77 6.99 -1.92
N VAL A 109 -29.33 6.24 -0.91
CA VAL A 109 -29.46 6.63 0.50
C VAL A 109 -28.67 7.90 0.78
N ALA A 110 -27.47 8.05 0.21
CA ALA A 110 -26.65 9.24 0.37
C ALA A 110 -27.26 10.48 -0.32
N GLU A 111 -27.90 10.31 -1.48
CA GLU A 111 -28.66 11.37 -2.14
C GLU A 111 -29.89 11.78 -1.32
N ALA A 112 -30.67 10.81 -0.83
CA ALA A 112 -31.82 11.06 0.02
C ALA A 112 -31.42 11.77 1.33
N ALA A 113 -30.32 11.35 1.97
CA ALA A 113 -29.83 11.98 3.19
C ALA A 113 -29.41 13.44 2.96
N ARG A 114 -28.79 13.73 1.81
CA ARG A 114 -28.43 15.11 1.42
C ARG A 114 -29.66 15.97 1.10
N GLN A 115 -30.68 15.39 0.47
CA GLN A 115 -31.94 16.08 0.17
C GLN A 115 -32.74 16.41 1.43
N ASP A 116 -32.82 15.47 2.37
CA ASP A 116 -33.59 15.62 3.60
C ASP A 116 -32.78 16.31 4.73
N GLY A 117 -31.51 16.67 4.47
CA GLY A 117 -30.63 17.32 5.44
C GLY A 117 -30.32 16.46 6.67
N VAL A 118 -30.35 15.14 6.52
CA VAL A 118 -30.19 14.18 7.60
C VAL A 118 -28.71 14.05 7.95
N GLY A 119 -28.33 14.54 9.13
CA GLY A 119 -26.95 14.46 9.62
C GLY A 119 -26.49 13.04 9.98
N ARG A 120 -27.41 12.09 10.17
CA ARG A 120 -27.12 10.69 10.49
C ARG A 120 -28.23 9.75 10.01
N VAL A 121 -27.87 8.78 9.19
CA VAL A 121 -28.78 7.75 8.67
C VAL A 121 -28.94 6.61 9.69
N ASP A 122 -30.15 6.44 10.20
CA ASP A 122 -30.53 5.28 11.00
C ASP A 122 -31.18 4.19 10.13
N VAL A 123 -31.56 3.09 10.77
CA VAL A 123 -32.18 1.94 10.11
C VAL A 123 -33.53 2.30 9.46
N ALA A 124 -34.34 3.14 10.11
CA ALA A 124 -35.65 3.52 9.61
C ALA A 124 -35.53 4.37 8.33
N PHE A 125 -34.59 5.32 8.32
CA PHE A 125 -34.28 6.11 7.14
C PHE A 125 -33.71 5.25 6.02
N PHE A 126 -32.81 4.33 6.35
CA PHE A 126 -32.23 3.40 5.39
C PHE A 126 -33.30 2.56 4.70
N GLU A 127 -34.23 1.95 5.43
CA GLU A 127 -35.33 1.16 4.86
C GLU A 127 -36.24 1.99 3.96
N LYS A 128 -36.59 3.22 4.39
CA LYS A 128 -37.41 4.14 3.61
C LYS A 128 -36.72 4.53 2.29
N ALA A 129 -35.44 4.88 2.35
CA ALA A 129 -34.68 5.31 1.17
C ALA A 129 -34.26 4.15 0.25
N ALA A 130 -34.06 2.95 0.80
CA ALA A 130 -33.68 1.74 0.07
C ALA A 130 -34.88 1.02 -0.58
N THR A 131 -36.12 1.47 -0.33
CA THR A 131 -37.31 0.94 -1.00
C THR A 131 -37.31 1.33 -2.48
N PHE A 132 -37.65 0.38 -3.35
CA PHE A 132 -37.79 0.56 -4.81
C PHE A 132 -39.23 0.83 -5.19
#